data_AF-A0A1H4Q5J7-F1
#
_entry.id   AF-A0A1H4Q5J7-F1
#
_cell.length_a   1.000
_cell.length_b   1.000
_cell.length_c   1.000
_cell.angle_alpha   90.00
_cell.angle_beta   90.00
_cell.angle_gamma   90.00
#
_symmetry.space_group_name_H-M   'P 1'
#
loop_
_entity.id
_entity.type
_entity.pdbx_description
1 polymer ?
#
loop_
_entity_poly.entity_id
_entity_poly.type
_entity_poly.pdbx_seq_one_letter_code
_entity_poly.pdbx_strand_id
1 'polypeptide(L)'
;MRKTALPVMAALSMALLLPQQTAGAAATEQPQAAAATVDPPLADGEIQQVGPGLYSTAEKSFELYETDVAEGLMGRTHTVTEGADGVARPESAPATRPDQGVFGPGWEAGFLGGQLNRKLEQKADSVVVTDLDAKVSVSYALKSSVDYPSGGGVKKYETTTGDKLTETTTYNEATGTLVTTAVETLAPATGTPDTDVTGDEDAGAAIGVANLTATYNWKQVAPGTDKWRVTSLGNLADGATDTVSYDTKGRVATVSEPATADAPAQSLTVKYSTATTATGTALGEYTGRAKEITVTSGATTQTLARYSYDASGLLRSVTNPVEGTDPVSSYAYDSTGRVSDIASPTNGEWDLTFPAASAAPNAEPVGTDLPSSTEPLQGPAGDGTATTPPAGDFTTGEITDPQAYPRYCNRATEWMWYLNRGCVAWAAHYGWHWPYFRYTPTGFRVAGIIYDGCSTPGPNISRPGGFNFRAACDTHDYGYGLIGNTYKGYRYYLDRSKKSNVDNAFYSTMKTHSCKAYNILVRWKCNSYAYVYLKAVAWKGNPKNGANKT
;
A
#
# COMPACT_ATOMS: atom_id res chain seq x y z
N MET A 1 16.23 71.45 -23.17
CA MET A 1 15.40 71.73 -24.36
C MET A 1 15.03 70.40 -25.00
N ARG A 2 13.73 70.06 -25.07
CA ARG A 2 12.97 69.75 -26.33
C ARG A 2 13.69 68.75 -27.26
N LYS A 3 13.13 67.64 -27.73
CA LYS A 3 11.74 67.29 -28.05
C LYS A 3 11.74 65.86 -28.68
N THR A 4 10.69 65.07 -28.41
CA THR A 4 9.81 64.28 -29.34
C THR A 4 10.39 63.84 -30.72
N ALA A 5 10.10 62.67 -31.31
CA ALA A 5 8.76 62.12 -31.59
C ALA A 5 8.80 60.68 -32.20
N LEU A 6 7.70 59.93 -31.99
CA LEU A 6 7.13 58.81 -32.78
C LEU A 6 6.61 59.31 -34.17
N PRO A 7 5.84 58.55 -34.99
CA PRO A 7 5.85 57.15 -35.47
C PRO A 7 5.69 57.07 -37.02
N VAL A 8 5.60 55.88 -37.64
CA VAL A 8 4.96 55.71 -38.98
C VAL A 8 4.05 54.47 -39.00
N MET A 9 2.83 54.69 -39.50
CA MET A 9 1.75 53.73 -39.78
C MET A 9 1.90 53.04 -41.15
N ALA A 10 1.16 51.93 -41.32
CA ALA A 10 0.30 51.58 -42.48
C ALA A 10 0.31 50.04 -42.69
N ALA A 11 -0.73 49.36 -43.17
CA ALA A 11 -2.16 49.60 -43.32
C ALA A 11 -2.80 48.24 -43.72
N LEU A 12 -4.08 48.07 -43.34
CA LEU A 12 -5.20 47.37 -43.97
C LEU A 12 -5.00 46.29 -45.06
N SER A 13 -5.76 45.19 -44.93
CA SER A 13 -6.91 44.94 -45.84
C SER A 13 -7.89 43.87 -45.32
N MET A 14 -9.17 44.22 -45.41
CA MET A 14 -10.37 43.41 -45.20
C MET A 14 -10.72 42.58 -46.44
N ALA A 15 -11.41 41.46 -46.25
CA ALA A 15 -12.41 40.98 -47.20
C ALA A 15 -13.63 40.43 -46.44
N LEU A 16 -14.80 41.00 -46.77
CA LEU A 16 -16.14 40.62 -46.31
C LEU A 16 -16.57 39.27 -46.92
N LEU A 17 -17.53 38.59 -46.27
CA LEU A 17 -18.76 38.08 -46.92
C LEU A 17 -19.86 37.78 -45.88
N LEU A 18 -21.09 38.09 -46.31
CA LEU A 18 -22.37 38.21 -45.58
C LEU A 18 -23.10 36.85 -45.35
N PRO A 19 -24.20 36.83 -44.57
CA PRO A 19 -24.79 35.62 -43.97
C PRO A 19 -25.88 34.97 -44.84
N GLN A 20 -26.06 33.65 -44.69
CA GLN A 20 -27.26 32.93 -45.12
C GLN A 20 -27.80 32.06 -43.98
N GLN A 21 -29.06 32.29 -43.62
CA GLN A 21 -29.90 31.36 -42.85
C GLN A 21 -30.32 30.19 -43.76
N THR A 22 -30.20 28.96 -43.26
CA THR A 22 -31.13 27.87 -43.58
C THR A 22 -31.29 26.94 -42.37
N ALA A 23 -32.48 26.37 -42.28
CA ALA A 23 -33.05 25.67 -41.15
C ALA A 23 -32.57 24.22 -40.99
N GLY A 24 -32.69 23.72 -39.76
CA GLY A 24 -33.06 22.33 -39.43
C GLY A 24 -32.15 21.20 -39.93
N ALA A 25 -31.20 20.78 -39.09
CA ALA A 25 -30.73 19.40 -39.05
C ALA A 25 -30.48 19.00 -37.60
N ALA A 26 -31.03 17.86 -37.21
CA ALA A 26 -30.97 17.31 -35.86
C ALA A 26 -29.53 17.25 -35.35
N ALA A 27 -29.31 17.77 -34.14
CA ALA A 27 -28.09 17.52 -33.39
C ALA A 27 -28.00 16.02 -33.13
N THR A 28 -27.15 15.35 -33.88
CA THR A 28 -26.59 14.07 -33.45
C THR A 28 -25.68 14.43 -32.28
N GLU A 29 -26.15 14.13 -31.06
CA GLU A 29 -25.27 14.05 -29.90
C GLU A 29 -24.16 13.06 -30.25
N GLN A 30 -23.00 13.58 -30.64
CA GLN A 30 -21.78 12.80 -30.62
C GLN A 30 -21.61 12.31 -29.18
N PRO A 31 -21.38 11.01 -28.93
CA PRO A 31 -21.00 10.55 -27.62
C PRO A 31 -19.78 11.37 -27.19
N GLN A 32 -19.98 12.18 -26.16
CA GLN A 32 -18.96 12.99 -25.54
C GLN A 32 -17.84 12.01 -25.15
N ALA A 33 -16.71 12.08 -25.86
CA ALA A 33 -15.56 11.25 -25.60
C ALA A 33 -15.24 11.40 -24.11
N ALA A 34 -15.40 10.31 -23.35
CA ALA A 34 -15.04 10.27 -21.94
C ALA A 34 -13.60 10.76 -21.85
N ALA A 35 -13.36 11.81 -21.06
CA ALA A 35 -12.01 12.31 -20.86
C ALA A 35 -11.17 11.14 -20.34
N ALA A 36 -10.15 10.74 -21.12
CA ALA A 36 -9.23 9.69 -20.71
C ALA A 36 -8.67 10.08 -19.33
N THR A 37 -8.72 9.14 -18.38
CA THR A 37 -8.10 9.36 -17.08
C THR A 37 -6.59 9.53 -17.32
N VAL A 38 -6.06 10.72 -17.07
CA VAL A 38 -4.64 11.03 -17.24
C VAL A 38 -3.91 10.61 -15.96
N ASP A 39 -2.91 9.74 -16.10
CA ASP A 39 -2.06 9.34 -14.98
C ASP A 39 -1.39 10.59 -14.36
N PRO A 40 -1.35 10.72 -13.01
CA PRO A 40 -0.58 11.76 -12.32
C PRO A 40 0.89 11.74 -12.75
N PRO A 41 1.61 12.87 -12.61
CA PRO A 41 2.99 12.95 -13.06
C PRO A 41 3.88 11.93 -12.34
N LEU A 42 4.66 11.20 -13.13
CA LEU A 42 5.72 10.33 -12.63
C LEU A 42 6.84 11.16 -12.00
N ALA A 43 7.65 10.53 -11.16
CA ALA A 43 8.84 11.15 -10.60
C ALA A 43 9.84 11.43 -11.72
N ASP A 44 10.52 12.58 -11.62
CA ASP A 44 11.73 12.80 -12.41
C ASP A 44 12.81 11.85 -11.91
N GLY A 45 13.67 11.34 -12.80
CA GLY A 45 14.69 10.35 -12.48
C GLY A 45 14.26 8.90 -12.72
N GLU A 46 15.20 8.00 -12.56
CA GLU A 46 15.01 6.55 -12.77
C GLU A 46 14.71 5.88 -11.43
N ILE A 47 13.74 4.98 -11.44
CA ILE A 47 13.49 4.03 -10.36
C ILE A 47 13.91 2.67 -10.87
N GLN A 48 14.78 2.01 -10.10
CA GLN A 48 15.35 0.73 -10.48
C GLN A 48 15.16 -0.27 -9.35
N GLN A 49 14.74 -1.49 -9.69
CA GLN A 49 14.87 -2.61 -8.77
C GLN A 49 16.34 -3.00 -8.64
N VAL A 50 16.86 -2.94 -7.41
CA VAL A 50 18.24 -3.33 -7.07
C VAL A 50 18.16 -4.42 -6.01
N GLY A 51 18.36 -5.66 -6.44
CA GLY A 51 18.14 -6.83 -5.61
C GLY A 51 16.75 -6.85 -4.96
N PRO A 52 16.64 -6.88 -3.63
CA PRO A 52 15.37 -6.92 -2.92
C PRO A 52 14.69 -5.55 -2.77
N GLY A 53 15.36 -4.45 -3.11
CA GLY A 53 14.86 -3.10 -2.88
C GLY A 53 14.62 -2.29 -4.14
N LEU A 54 14.13 -1.06 -3.93
CA LEU A 54 13.99 -0.05 -4.97
C LEU A 54 14.96 1.09 -4.73
N TYR A 55 15.75 1.44 -5.75
CA TYR A 55 16.60 2.62 -5.76
C TYR A 55 15.96 3.72 -6.58
N SER A 56 15.93 4.94 -6.04
CA SER A 56 15.51 6.16 -6.75
C SER A 56 16.72 7.06 -6.99
N THR A 57 17.01 7.36 -8.26
CA THR A 57 18.11 8.29 -8.59
C THR A 57 17.80 9.74 -8.23
N ALA A 58 16.52 10.13 -8.21
CA ALA A 58 16.11 11.47 -7.82
C ALA A 58 16.12 11.69 -6.31
N GLU A 59 15.70 10.69 -5.54
CA GLU A 59 15.73 10.76 -4.07
C GLU A 59 17.09 10.34 -3.50
N LYS A 60 17.97 9.74 -4.32
CA LYS A 60 19.26 9.17 -3.90
C LYS A 60 19.07 8.25 -2.69
N SER A 61 18.05 7.42 -2.78
CA SER A 61 17.59 6.56 -1.70
C SER A 61 17.36 5.14 -2.20
N PHE A 62 17.68 4.17 -1.36
CA PHE A 62 17.40 2.75 -1.54
C PHE A 62 16.47 2.28 -0.42
N GLU A 63 15.36 1.66 -0.79
CA GLU A 63 14.32 1.25 0.16
C GLU A 63 14.09 -0.25 0.11
N LEU A 64 14.14 -0.88 1.29
CA LEU A 64 13.67 -2.24 1.54
C LEU A 64 12.33 -2.17 2.27
N TYR A 65 11.35 -2.93 1.79
CA TYR A 65 10.07 -3.08 2.46
C TYR A 65 9.87 -4.53 2.90
N GLU A 66 9.37 -4.71 4.11
CA GLU A 66 9.02 -6.02 4.68
C GLU A 66 7.58 -5.97 5.16
N THR A 67 6.86 -7.06 4.92
CA THR A 67 5.61 -7.34 5.64
C THR A 67 5.90 -8.33 6.74
N ASP A 68 5.54 -8.00 7.98
CA ASP A 68 5.62 -8.94 9.09
C ASP A 68 4.28 -9.69 9.26
N VAL A 69 3.16 -8.96 9.26
CA VAL A 69 1.83 -9.52 9.52
C VAL A 69 0.81 -8.92 8.55
N ALA A 70 0.06 -9.78 7.86
CA ALA A 70 -0.91 -9.34 6.87
C ALA A 70 -2.06 -8.54 7.51
N GLU A 71 -2.54 -8.99 8.67
CA GLU A 71 -3.55 -8.28 9.47
C GLU A 71 -3.00 -6.95 10.00
N GLY A 72 -3.81 -5.90 9.94
CA GLY A 72 -3.40 -4.53 10.24
C GLY A 72 -2.40 -3.94 9.25
N LEU A 73 -2.10 -4.66 8.15
CA LEU A 73 -1.04 -4.35 7.19
C LEU A 73 0.24 -3.92 7.89
N MET A 74 0.67 -4.72 8.86
CA MET A 74 1.89 -4.42 9.59
C MET A 74 3.07 -4.77 8.69
N GLY A 75 3.84 -3.75 8.33
CA GLY A 75 5.17 -3.91 7.77
C GLY A 75 6.22 -3.01 8.43
N ARG A 76 7.41 -3.03 7.84
CA ARG A 76 8.50 -2.11 8.17
C ARG A 76 9.30 -1.75 6.93
N THR A 77 9.93 -0.59 6.99
CA THR A 77 10.77 -0.05 5.91
C THR A 77 12.17 0.25 6.42
N HIS A 78 13.18 -0.08 5.62
CA HIS A 78 14.57 0.34 5.80
C HIS A 78 14.98 1.17 4.60
N THR A 79 15.12 2.49 4.80
CA THR A 79 15.49 3.43 3.74
C THR A 79 16.91 3.90 3.97
N VAL A 80 17.81 3.70 3.02
CA VAL A 80 19.17 4.24 3.03
C VAL A 80 19.20 5.45 2.12
N THR A 81 19.63 6.60 2.63
CA THR A 81 19.71 7.86 1.86
C THR A 81 21.14 8.39 1.86
N GLU A 82 21.58 8.97 0.74
CA GLU A 82 22.89 9.65 0.67
C GLU A 82 22.95 10.82 1.68
N GLY A 83 23.92 10.76 2.60
CA GLY A 83 24.16 11.84 3.56
C GLY A 83 24.88 13.03 2.94
N ALA A 84 24.63 14.23 3.48
CA ALA A 84 25.30 15.47 3.05
C ALA A 84 26.82 15.45 3.28
N ASP A 85 27.30 14.59 4.17
CA ASP A 85 28.71 14.34 4.46
C ASP A 85 29.33 13.26 3.56
N GLY A 86 28.60 12.79 2.54
CA GLY A 86 29.08 11.79 1.59
C GLY A 86 29.09 10.37 2.17
N VAL A 87 28.30 10.10 3.22
CA VAL A 87 28.08 8.74 3.75
C VAL A 87 26.60 8.44 3.73
N ALA A 88 26.20 7.42 2.97
CA ALA A 88 24.81 6.97 2.94
C ALA A 88 24.46 6.25 4.25
N ARG A 89 23.30 6.57 4.83
CA ARG A 89 22.87 6.06 6.14
C ARG A 89 21.41 5.64 6.12
N PRO A 90 21.03 4.68 6.96
CA PRO A 90 19.63 4.36 7.13
C PRO A 90 18.89 5.52 7.81
N GLU A 91 17.71 5.86 7.28
CA GLU A 91 16.77 6.76 7.92
C GLU A 91 16.20 6.09 9.17
N SER A 92 15.96 6.89 10.20
CA SER A 92 15.36 6.43 11.44
C SER A 92 14.15 7.29 11.74
N ALA A 93 13.12 6.65 12.28
CA ALA A 93 11.92 7.34 12.73
C ALA A 93 12.29 8.55 13.60
N PRO A 94 11.63 9.71 13.40
CA PRO A 94 11.85 10.88 14.23
C PRO A 94 11.66 10.54 15.72
N ALA A 95 12.48 11.11 16.61
CA ALA A 95 12.37 10.83 18.05
C ALA A 95 11.00 11.19 18.65
N THR A 96 10.25 12.09 18.02
CA THR A 96 8.88 12.45 18.39
C THR A 96 7.81 11.45 17.92
N ARG A 97 8.22 10.42 17.15
CA ARG A 97 7.37 9.39 16.54
C ARG A 97 7.71 7.99 17.07
N PRO A 98 7.50 7.74 18.37
CA PRO A 98 7.76 6.42 18.96
C PRO A 98 6.86 5.32 18.39
N ASP A 99 5.74 5.67 17.77
CA ASP A 99 4.87 4.79 17.01
C ASP A 99 5.52 4.20 15.75
N GLN A 100 6.49 4.89 15.16
CA GLN A 100 7.23 4.42 13.98
C GLN A 100 8.55 3.74 14.36
N GLY A 101 9.24 4.25 15.38
CA GLY A 101 10.57 3.75 15.81
C GLY A 101 10.55 2.47 16.64
N VAL A 102 9.56 1.59 16.47
CA VAL A 102 9.37 0.43 17.36
C VAL A 102 10.40 -0.70 17.14
N PHE A 103 11.07 -0.73 15.98
CA PHE A 103 12.02 -1.80 15.59
C PHE A 103 13.49 -1.47 15.79
N GLY A 104 13.84 -0.29 16.28
CA GLY A 104 15.25 0.06 16.41
C GLY A 104 15.71 1.13 15.42
N PRO A 105 16.99 1.50 15.50
CA PRO A 105 17.62 2.34 14.50
C PRO A 105 17.49 1.73 13.10
N GLY A 106 17.28 2.58 12.10
CA GLY A 106 17.24 2.19 10.70
C GLY A 106 15.96 1.51 10.22
N TRP A 107 14.96 1.29 11.09
CA TRP A 107 13.69 0.68 10.69
C TRP A 107 12.50 1.53 11.14
N GLU A 108 11.59 1.76 10.19
CA GLU A 108 10.35 2.49 10.42
C GLU A 108 9.17 1.54 10.29
N ALA A 109 8.30 1.51 11.30
CA ALA A 109 7.11 0.68 11.29
C ALA A 109 6.00 1.29 10.44
N GLY A 110 5.42 0.46 9.57
CA GLY A 110 4.25 0.79 8.78
C GLY A 110 3.02 0.04 9.28
N PHE A 111 2.32 0.59 10.26
CA PHE A 111 0.98 0.11 10.63
C PHE A 111 -0.06 0.67 9.66
N LEU A 112 -1.12 -0.10 9.39
CA LEU A 112 -2.11 0.21 8.35
C LEU A 112 -1.41 0.54 7.02
N GLY A 113 -0.37 -0.21 6.67
CA GLY A 113 0.41 0.01 5.46
C GLY A 113 1.30 1.25 5.47
N GLY A 114 1.51 1.88 6.63
CA GLY A 114 2.29 3.12 6.76
C GLY A 114 1.43 4.37 6.84
N GLN A 115 0.10 4.25 6.87
CA GLN A 115 -0.80 5.39 6.90
C GLN A 115 -0.77 6.19 8.22
N LEU A 116 -0.07 5.69 9.24
CA LEU A 116 0.17 6.41 10.48
C LEU A 116 1.33 7.40 10.36
N ASN A 117 2.11 7.42 9.26
CA ASN A 117 3.27 8.29 9.03
C ASN A 117 2.94 9.80 8.90
N ARG A 118 1.73 10.22 9.26
CA ARG A 118 1.23 11.57 9.10
C ARG A 118 1.40 12.38 10.39
N LYS A 119 1.74 13.66 10.28
CA LYS A 119 1.87 14.61 11.39
C LYS A 119 0.90 15.77 11.19
N LEU A 120 0.10 16.10 12.19
CA LEU A 120 -0.85 17.22 12.15
C LEU A 120 -0.36 18.35 13.06
N GLU A 121 -0.23 19.55 12.48
CA GLU A 121 0.17 20.78 13.16
C GLU A 121 -0.90 21.86 13.01
N GLN A 122 -1.42 22.30 14.15
CA GLN A 122 -2.42 23.36 14.19
C GLN A 122 -1.72 24.73 14.20
N LYS A 123 -2.23 25.65 13.37
CA LYS A 123 -1.85 27.07 13.35
C LYS A 123 -3.11 27.92 13.60
N ALA A 124 -2.96 29.24 13.65
CA ALA A 124 -4.08 30.15 13.92
C ALA A 124 -5.22 29.99 12.89
N ASP A 125 -4.90 30.14 11.60
CA ASP A 125 -5.88 30.12 10.49
C ASP A 125 -5.66 28.98 9.49
N SER A 126 -4.84 27.99 9.87
CA SER A 126 -4.59 26.82 9.04
C SER A 126 -4.23 25.60 9.87
N VAL A 127 -4.38 24.43 9.26
CA VAL A 127 -3.82 23.17 9.75
C VAL A 127 -2.86 22.66 8.69
N VAL A 128 -1.69 22.18 9.11
CA VAL A 128 -0.71 21.57 8.21
C VAL A 128 -0.64 20.09 8.53
N VAL A 129 -0.80 19.25 7.51
CA VAL A 129 -0.58 17.80 7.61
C VAL A 129 0.66 17.46 6.79
N THR A 130 1.64 16.83 7.44
CA THR A 130 2.90 16.41 6.82
C THR A 130 2.95 14.89 6.72
N ASP A 131 3.18 14.36 5.52
CA ASP A 131 3.62 12.98 5.32
C ASP A 131 5.12 12.91 5.64
N LEU A 132 5.48 12.14 6.67
CA LEU A 132 6.84 12.13 7.20
C LEU A 132 7.82 11.37 6.32
N ASP A 133 7.35 10.34 5.60
CA ASP A 133 8.20 9.54 4.72
C ASP A 133 8.55 10.35 3.47
N ALA A 134 7.53 10.95 2.83
CA ALA A 134 7.70 11.79 1.66
C ALA A 134 8.28 13.17 2.00
N LYS A 135 8.25 13.57 3.28
CA LYS A 135 8.65 14.92 3.76
C LYS A 135 7.84 16.03 3.06
N VAL A 136 6.59 15.74 2.69
CA VAL A 136 5.68 16.66 1.98
C VAL A 136 4.59 17.14 2.92
N SER A 137 4.26 18.43 2.84
CA SER A 137 3.22 19.05 3.67
C SER A 137 2.06 19.59 2.83
N VAL A 138 0.86 19.43 3.38
CA VAL A 138 -0.40 19.94 2.82
C VAL A 138 -0.99 20.93 3.81
N SER A 139 -1.35 22.11 3.33
CA SER A 139 -1.93 23.17 4.16
C SER A 139 -3.43 23.31 3.91
N TYR A 140 -4.23 23.15 4.96
CA TYR A 140 -5.67 23.34 4.97
C TYR A 140 -5.98 24.74 5.49
N ALA A 141 -6.60 25.59 4.67
CA ALA A 141 -6.95 26.96 5.04
C ALA A 141 -8.31 26.98 5.76
N LEU A 142 -8.44 27.79 6.81
CA LEU A 142 -9.70 27.94 7.54
C LEU A 142 -10.80 28.49 6.60
N LYS A 143 -11.97 27.85 6.62
CA LYS A 143 -13.15 28.25 5.84
C LYS A 143 -14.29 28.74 6.72
N SER A 144 -14.47 28.12 7.89
CA SER A 144 -15.50 28.54 8.85
C SER A 144 -15.12 28.12 10.27
N SER A 145 -15.59 28.88 11.25
CA SER A 145 -15.45 28.61 12.67
C SER A 145 -16.78 28.88 13.36
N VAL A 146 -17.21 27.98 14.24
CA VAL A 146 -18.40 28.14 15.08
C VAL A 146 -18.02 27.77 16.50
N ASP A 147 -18.13 28.71 17.42
CA ASP A 147 -17.81 28.46 18.83
C ASP A 147 -19.02 27.89 19.57
N TYR A 148 -18.76 26.99 20.52
CA TYR A 148 -19.80 26.45 21.38
C TYR A 148 -20.01 27.34 22.61
N PRO A 149 -21.26 27.49 23.12
CA PRO A 149 -21.52 28.26 24.34
C PRO A 149 -20.76 27.77 25.57
N SER A 150 -20.47 26.46 25.64
CA SER A 150 -19.72 25.80 26.72
C SER A 150 -18.20 25.87 26.57
N GLY A 151 -17.69 26.62 25.58
CA GLY A 151 -16.28 26.65 25.22
C GLY A 151 -15.91 25.60 24.17
N GLY A 152 -14.84 25.86 23.43
CA GLY A 152 -14.49 25.08 22.23
C GLY A 152 -15.34 25.48 21.01
N GLY A 153 -15.47 24.59 20.04
CA GLY A 153 -16.14 24.88 18.78
C GLY A 153 -15.78 23.91 17.65
N VAL A 154 -16.33 24.19 16.47
CA VAL A 154 -16.03 23.49 15.22
C VAL A 154 -15.31 24.44 14.29
N LYS A 155 -14.16 24.00 13.77
CA LYS A 155 -13.43 24.70 12.70
C LYS A 155 -13.35 23.80 11.49
N LYS A 156 -13.70 24.35 10.32
CA LYS A 156 -13.64 23.63 9.04
C LYS A 156 -12.58 24.26 8.16
N TYR A 157 -11.73 23.42 7.60
CA TYR A 157 -10.61 23.78 6.77
C TYR A 157 -10.67 23.04 5.44
N GLU A 158 -10.07 23.60 4.41
CA GLU A 158 -10.04 23.01 3.07
C GLU A 158 -8.77 23.40 2.32
N THR A 159 -8.24 22.47 1.53
CA THR A 159 -7.13 22.70 0.60
C THR A 159 -7.65 23.28 -0.72
N THR A 160 -6.75 23.77 -1.57
CA THR A 160 -7.12 24.17 -2.94
C THR A 160 -7.53 22.99 -3.82
N THR A 161 -7.12 21.77 -3.46
CA THR A 161 -7.44 20.53 -4.18
C THR A 161 -8.70 19.83 -3.66
N GLY A 162 -9.42 20.42 -2.71
CA GLY A 162 -10.70 19.90 -2.22
C GLY A 162 -10.62 18.89 -1.06
N ASP A 163 -9.42 18.60 -0.54
CA ASP A 163 -9.26 17.85 0.71
C ASP A 163 -9.81 18.71 1.88
N LYS A 164 -10.54 18.10 2.80
CA LYS A 164 -11.24 18.78 3.91
C LYS A 164 -10.71 18.31 5.25
N LEU A 165 -10.71 19.21 6.23
CA LEU A 165 -10.40 18.88 7.61
C LEU A 165 -11.37 19.58 8.55
N THR A 166 -11.97 18.86 9.49
CA THR A 166 -12.86 19.42 10.50
C THR A 166 -12.30 19.15 11.88
N GLU A 167 -11.99 20.21 12.61
CA GLU A 167 -11.62 20.13 14.03
C GLU A 167 -12.84 20.38 14.89
N THR A 168 -13.02 19.54 15.91
CA THR A 168 -14.08 19.69 16.90
C THR A 168 -13.44 19.71 18.28
N THR A 169 -13.67 20.79 19.02
CA THR A 169 -13.23 20.95 20.41
C THR A 169 -14.45 20.97 21.31
N THR A 170 -14.54 20.02 22.24
CA THR A 170 -15.65 19.93 23.21
C THR A 170 -15.13 19.91 24.64
N TYR A 171 -15.92 20.43 25.56
CA TYR A 171 -15.63 20.30 26.99
C TYR A 171 -15.95 18.88 27.46
N ASN A 172 -14.95 18.21 28.04
CA ASN A 172 -15.13 16.91 28.67
C ASN A 172 -15.34 17.10 30.17
N GLU A 173 -16.57 16.89 30.64
CA GLU A 173 -16.94 17.06 32.05
C GLU A 173 -16.20 16.09 32.98
N ALA A 174 -15.88 14.88 32.51
CA ALA A 174 -15.22 13.87 33.33
C ALA A 174 -13.76 14.24 33.63
N THR A 175 -13.09 14.93 32.72
CA THR A 175 -11.70 15.38 32.90
C THR A 175 -11.58 16.87 33.24
N GLY A 176 -12.67 17.63 33.11
CA GLY A 176 -12.69 19.08 33.31
C GLY A 176 -11.89 19.86 32.26
N THR A 177 -11.61 19.27 31.09
CA THR A 177 -10.72 19.83 30.07
C THR A 177 -11.38 19.90 28.70
N LEU A 178 -10.96 20.84 27.86
CA LEU A 178 -11.29 20.82 26.43
C LEU A 178 -10.52 19.69 25.73
N VAL A 179 -11.23 18.91 24.91
CA VAL A 179 -10.67 17.83 24.10
C VAL A 179 -10.91 18.17 22.63
N THR A 180 -9.84 18.15 21.83
CA THR A 180 -9.92 18.38 20.39
C THR A 180 -9.71 17.08 19.62
N THR A 181 -10.59 16.83 18.66
CA THR A 181 -10.46 15.77 17.65
C THR A 181 -10.49 16.40 16.26
N ALA A 182 -9.91 15.73 15.26
CA ALA A 182 -10.03 16.19 13.88
C ALA A 182 -10.43 15.04 12.94
N VAL A 183 -11.17 15.36 11.88
CA VAL A 183 -11.51 14.44 10.80
C VAL A 183 -10.96 15.03 9.51
N GLU A 184 -10.03 14.34 8.87
CA GLU A 184 -9.46 14.69 7.58
C GLU A 184 -10.05 13.77 6.51
N THR A 185 -10.66 14.34 5.48
CA THR A 185 -11.23 13.62 4.35
C THR A 185 -10.52 14.09 3.09
N LEU A 186 -9.88 13.17 2.36
CA LEU A 186 -9.24 13.52 1.10
C LEU A 186 -10.30 13.83 0.03
N ALA A 187 -9.90 14.55 -1.02
CA ALA A 187 -10.76 14.76 -2.17
C ALA A 187 -11.19 13.40 -2.75
N PRO A 188 -12.44 13.26 -3.23
CA PRO A 188 -12.91 11.99 -3.77
C PRO A 188 -12.04 11.49 -4.92
N ALA A 189 -11.85 10.18 -4.99
CA ALA A 189 -11.19 9.56 -6.12
C ALA A 189 -11.97 9.87 -7.40
N THR A 190 -11.24 10.20 -8.46
CA THR A 190 -11.75 10.25 -9.84
C THR A 190 -11.33 8.98 -10.56
N GLY A 191 -12.02 8.61 -11.63
CA GLY A 191 -11.65 7.45 -12.43
C GLY A 191 -12.80 6.98 -13.30
N THR A 192 -12.45 6.47 -14.47
CA THR A 192 -13.38 5.79 -15.37
C THR A 192 -13.25 4.28 -15.15
N PRO A 193 -14.35 3.52 -15.10
CA PRO A 193 -14.29 2.06 -15.17
C PRO A 193 -13.46 1.62 -16.37
N ASP A 194 -12.75 0.50 -16.22
CA ASP A 194 -11.92 -0.01 -17.31
C ASP A 194 -12.80 -0.42 -18.50
N THR A 195 -12.36 -0.17 -19.74
CA THR A 195 -13.14 -0.51 -20.95
C THR A 195 -13.25 -2.01 -21.19
N ASP A 196 -12.34 -2.79 -20.59
CA ASP A 196 -12.27 -4.24 -20.68
C ASP A 196 -13.06 -4.93 -19.55
N VAL A 197 -13.96 -4.21 -18.88
CA VAL A 197 -14.94 -4.82 -17.98
C VAL A 197 -15.89 -5.62 -18.85
N THR A 198 -15.60 -6.91 -19.02
CA THR A 198 -16.64 -7.88 -19.41
C THR A 198 -17.69 -7.79 -18.31
N GLY A 199 -18.76 -7.05 -18.56
CA GLY A 199 -19.79 -6.75 -17.57
C GLY A 199 -20.29 -8.03 -16.94
N ASP A 200 -19.86 -8.31 -15.72
CA ASP A 200 -20.47 -9.36 -14.91
C ASP A 200 -21.65 -8.73 -14.17
N GLU A 201 -22.82 -8.78 -14.79
CA GLU A 201 -24.08 -8.27 -14.24
C GLU A 201 -24.46 -8.96 -12.91
N ASP A 202 -23.87 -10.13 -12.63
CA ASP A 202 -24.24 -11.01 -11.52
C ASP A 202 -23.28 -10.92 -10.32
N ALA A 203 -22.20 -10.16 -10.41
CA ALA A 203 -21.24 -10.07 -9.30
C ALA A 203 -21.67 -9.09 -8.19
N GLY A 204 -22.79 -8.39 -8.37
CA GLY A 204 -23.24 -7.33 -7.46
C GLY A 204 -22.76 -5.94 -7.90
N ALA A 205 -23.33 -4.89 -7.32
CA ALA A 205 -22.97 -3.53 -7.71
C ALA A 205 -21.50 -3.23 -7.39
N ALA A 206 -20.74 -2.79 -8.41
CA ALA A 206 -19.37 -2.33 -8.25
C ALA A 206 -19.28 -1.23 -7.18
N ILE A 207 -18.15 -1.19 -6.47
CA ILE A 207 -17.89 -0.10 -5.53
C ILE A 207 -17.70 1.19 -6.33
N GLY A 208 -18.60 2.15 -6.15
CA GLY A 208 -18.50 3.44 -6.81
C GLY A 208 -17.20 4.15 -6.44
N VAL A 209 -16.52 4.77 -7.40
CA VAL A 209 -15.23 5.45 -7.20
C VAL A 209 -15.23 6.46 -6.05
N ALA A 210 -16.37 7.10 -5.79
CA ALA A 210 -16.55 8.03 -4.67
C ALA A 210 -16.37 7.36 -3.29
N ASN A 211 -16.59 6.05 -3.18
CA ASN A 211 -16.40 5.26 -1.96
C ASN A 211 -14.92 4.94 -1.69
N LEU A 212 -14.01 5.27 -2.61
CA LEU A 212 -12.56 5.16 -2.42
C LEU A 212 -11.96 6.43 -1.80
N THR A 213 -12.75 7.16 -1.01
CA THR A 213 -12.31 8.40 -0.35
C THR A 213 -11.77 8.10 1.04
N ALA A 214 -10.45 8.31 1.23
CA ALA A 214 -9.81 8.10 2.52
C ALA A 214 -10.24 9.14 3.56
N THR A 215 -10.56 8.67 4.76
CA THR A 215 -10.92 9.49 5.92
C THR A 215 -10.09 9.08 7.13
N TYR A 216 -9.36 10.04 7.70
CA TYR A 216 -8.52 9.88 8.89
C TYR A 216 -9.19 10.56 10.09
N ASN A 217 -9.31 9.83 11.19
CA ASN A 217 -9.74 10.40 12.47
C ASN A 217 -8.55 10.61 13.37
N TRP A 218 -8.38 11.83 13.87
CA TRP A 218 -7.22 12.29 14.63
C TRP A 218 -7.59 12.59 16.07
N LYS A 219 -6.69 12.26 17.00
CA LYS A 219 -6.78 12.64 18.42
C LYS A 219 -5.41 13.00 18.99
N GLN A 220 -5.40 13.82 20.03
CA GLN A 220 -4.21 14.11 20.83
C GLN A 220 -4.01 13.00 21.86
N VAL A 221 -3.19 12.00 21.52
CA VAL A 221 -2.96 10.80 22.36
C VAL A 221 -1.49 10.53 22.64
N ALA A 222 -0.56 11.20 21.94
CA ALA A 222 0.86 11.07 22.18
C ALA A 222 1.38 12.15 23.15
N PRO A 223 2.44 11.88 23.93
CA PRO A 223 3.08 12.87 24.78
C PRO A 223 3.90 13.89 23.98
N GLY A 224 4.19 15.05 24.57
CA GLY A 224 5.06 16.07 23.99
C GLY A 224 4.35 17.06 23.06
N THR A 225 5.10 17.68 22.16
CA THR A 225 4.60 18.72 21.23
C THR A 225 3.94 18.12 19.99
N ASP A 226 4.46 17.00 19.50
CA ASP A 226 3.89 16.20 18.40
C ASP A 226 2.87 15.19 18.94
N LYS A 227 1.75 15.70 19.44
CA LYS A 227 0.76 14.93 20.21
C LYS A 227 -0.36 14.28 19.37
N TRP A 228 -0.56 14.74 18.14
CA TRP A 228 -1.63 14.27 17.26
C TRP A 228 -1.29 12.92 16.63
N ARG A 229 -2.23 11.99 16.66
CA ARG A 229 -2.13 10.70 15.98
C ARG A 229 -3.43 10.32 15.30
N VAL A 230 -3.29 9.56 14.21
CA VAL A 230 -4.42 8.91 13.53
C VAL A 230 -4.91 7.78 14.42
N THR A 231 -6.19 7.80 14.78
CA THR A 231 -6.84 6.79 15.63
C THR A 231 -7.82 5.93 14.86
N SER A 232 -8.16 6.31 13.62
CA SER A 232 -8.83 5.42 12.69
C SER A 232 -8.64 5.89 11.26
N LEU A 233 -8.75 4.94 10.33
CA LEU A 233 -8.67 5.15 8.89
C LEU A 233 -9.68 4.25 8.18
N GLY A 234 -10.36 4.79 7.18
CA GLY A 234 -11.24 4.00 6.33
C GLY A 234 -11.89 4.85 5.26
N ASN A 235 -12.93 4.29 4.64
CA ASN A 235 -13.88 5.04 3.83
C ASN A 235 -15.18 5.26 4.62
N LEU A 236 -15.87 6.38 4.35
CA LEU A 236 -17.15 6.70 5.02
C LEU A 236 -18.31 5.83 4.50
N ALA A 237 -18.16 5.20 3.34
CA ALA A 237 -19.27 4.58 2.62
C ALA A 237 -19.58 3.13 3.02
N ASP A 238 -18.61 2.37 3.53
CA ASP A 238 -18.77 0.91 3.69
C ASP A 238 -18.64 0.40 5.13
N GLY A 239 -18.47 1.30 6.12
CA GLY A 239 -18.28 0.90 7.53
C GLY A 239 -16.94 0.18 7.81
N ALA A 240 -16.07 0.05 6.79
CA ALA A 240 -14.76 -0.57 6.86
C ALA A 240 -13.70 0.42 7.41
N THR A 241 -13.87 0.83 8.67
CA THR A 241 -12.91 1.70 9.36
C THR A 241 -12.05 0.89 10.30
N ASP A 242 -10.75 0.84 10.02
CA ASP A 242 -9.76 0.29 10.93
C ASP A 242 -9.45 1.31 12.02
N THR A 243 -9.25 0.83 13.24
CA THR A 243 -8.95 1.68 14.41
C THR A 243 -7.59 1.37 14.99
N VAL A 244 -6.96 2.39 15.57
CA VAL A 244 -5.63 2.30 16.18
C VAL A 244 -5.67 2.93 17.57
N SER A 245 -5.09 2.23 18.53
CA SER A 245 -4.86 2.74 19.88
C SER A 245 -3.38 2.82 20.19
N TYR A 246 -3.03 3.68 21.15
CA TYR A 246 -1.67 3.97 21.53
C TYR A 246 -1.46 3.74 23.02
N ASP A 247 -0.27 3.30 23.39
CA ASP A 247 0.13 3.19 24.79
C ASP A 247 0.50 4.57 25.38
N THR A 248 0.83 4.58 26.68
CA THR A 248 1.19 5.81 27.39
C THR A 248 2.48 6.48 26.90
N LYS A 249 3.29 5.79 26.09
CA LYS A 249 4.49 6.34 25.45
C LYS A 249 4.20 6.82 24.03
N GLY A 250 2.95 6.72 23.55
CA GLY A 250 2.57 7.09 22.19
C GLY A 250 2.97 6.06 21.13
N ARG A 251 3.25 4.81 21.52
CA ARG A 251 3.52 3.70 20.59
C ARG A 251 2.21 2.99 20.25
N VAL A 252 2.11 2.37 19.08
CA VAL A 252 0.91 1.60 18.70
C VAL A 252 0.70 0.43 19.66
N ALA A 253 -0.45 0.36 20.31
CA ALA A 253 -0.80 -0.76 21.19
C ALA A 253 -1.61 -1.82 20.44
N THR A 254 -2.65 -1.37 19.74
CA THR A 254 -3.60 -2.26 19.06
C THR A 254 -4.06 -1.63 17.76
N VAL A 255 -4.17 -2.46 16.71
CA VAL A 255 -4.92 -2.18 15.49
C VAL A 255 -6.12 -3.12 15.45
N SER A 256 -7.30 -2.61 15.11
CA SER A 256 -8.52 -3.42 15.01
C SER A 256 -9.20 -3.19 13.67
N GLU A 257 -9.55 -4.30 13.02
CA GLU A 257 -10.28 -4.33 11.77
C GLU A 257 -11.69 -4.88 12.01
N PRO A 258 -12.74 -4.24 11.45
CA PRO A 258 -14.10 -4.72 11.59
C PRO A 258 -14.31 -6.06 10.86
N ALA A 259 -15.33 -6.81 11.28
CA ALA A 259 -15.74 -8.03 10.59
C ALA A 259 -16.22 -7.71 9.16
N THR A 260 -15.94 -8.59 8.22
CA THR A 260 -16.49 -8.56 6.86
C THR A 260 -17.55 -9.66 6.71
N ALA A 261 -18.14 -9.82 5.53
CA ALA A 261 -19.09 -10.91 5.26
C ALA A 261 -18.46 -12.31 5.43
N ASP A 262 -17.17 -12.44 5.10
CA ASP A 262 -16.47 -13.72 5.02
C ASP A 262 -15.34 -13.87 6.07
N ALA A 263 -15.05 -12.81 6.85
CA ALA A 263 -14.02 -12.82 7.87
C ALA A 263 -14.52 -12.21 9.19
N PRO A 264 -14.22 -12.83 10.35
CA PRO A 264 -14.55 -12.25 11.64
C PRO A 264 -13.74 -10.97 11.88
N ALA A 265 -14.15 -10.17 12.87
CA ALA A 265 -13.36 -9.04 13.32
C ALA A 265 -11.97 -9.50 13.79
N GLN A 266 -10.96 -8.69 13.51
CA GLN A 266 -9.58 -9.00 13.83
C GLN A 266 -8.95 -7.88 14.65
N SER A 267 -8.00 -8.26 15.51
CA SER A 267 -7.21 -7.28 16.24
C SER A 267 -5.77 -7.73 16.39
N LEU A 268 -4.87 -6.88 15.90
CA LEU A 268 -3.44 -6.98 16.08
C LEU A 268 -3.04 -6.24 17.35
N THR A 269 -2.23 -6.86 18.21
CA THR A 269 -1.66 -6.24 19.41
C THR A 269 -0.14 -6.31 19.37
N VAL A 270 0.51 -5.18 19.65
CA VAL A 270 1.97 -5.08 19.73
C VAL A 270 2.37 -5.13 21.20
N LYS A 271 3.22 -6.09 21.56
CA LYS A 271 3.83 -6.13 22.88
C LYS A 271 5.26 -5.61 22.81
N TYR A 272 5.63 -4.81 23.79
CA TYR A 272 6.96 -4.22 23.88
C TYR A 272 7.76 -4.84 25.02
N SER A 273 9.06 -5.02 24.80
CA SER A 273 9.91 -5.52 25.87
C SER A 273 10.14 -4.47 26.96
N THR A 274 10.16 -4.92 28.21
CA THR A 274 10.44 -4.11 29.39
C THR A 274 11.87 -4.29 29.91
N ALA A 275 12.66 -5.20 29.32
CA ALA A 275 14.03 -5.49 29.72
C ALA A 275 14.90 -5.85 28.50
N THR A 276 16.21 -5.60 28.59
CA THR A 276 17.15 -5.99 27.53
C THR A 276 17.75 -7.33 27.90
N THR A 277 17.49 -8.36 27.10
CA THR A 277 18.10 -9.69 27.23
C THR A 277 19.14 -9.96 26.15
N ALA A 278 19.19 -9.14 25.10
CA ALA A 278 20.26 -9.18 24.11
C ALA A 278 21.63 -8.88 24.74
N THR A 279 22.65 -9.63 24.32
CA THR A 279 24.03 -9.48 24.79
C THR A 279 24.99 -9.39 23.61
N GLY A 280 26.27 -9.13 23.85
CA GLY A 280 27.27 -9.06 22.77
C GLY A 280 27.46 -10.37 22.00
N THR A 281 26.98 -11.50 22.53
CA THR A 281 27.16 -12.84 21.95
C THR A 281 25.85 -13.58 21.69
N ALA A 282 24.70 -13.01 22.07
CA ALA A 282 23.40 -13.66 21.90
C ALA A 282 22.32 -12.64 21.59
N LEU A 283 21.48 -12.98 20.61
CA LEU A 283 20.29 -12.22 20.28
C LEU A 283 19.25 -12.33 21.40
N GLY A 284 18.47 -11.29 21.59
CA GLY A 284 17.42 -11.28 22.60
C GLY A 284 16.48 -10.09 22.46
N GLU A 285 15.74 -9.80 23.51
CA GLU A 285 14.86 -8.64 23.56
C GLU A 285 15.66 -7.36 23.83
N TYR A 286 15.14 -6.22 23.38
CA TYR A 286 15.69 -4.91 23.69
C TYR A 286 14.62 -4.01 24.31
N THR A 287 14.93 -3.42 25.46
CA THR A 287 13.97 -2.60 26.24
C THR A 287 13.35 -1.52 25.36
N GLY A 288 12.01 -1.44 25.37
CA GLY A 288 11.25 -0.43 24.66
C GLY A 288 10.96 -0.75 23.19
N ARG A 289 11.57 -1.79 22.62
CA ARG A 289 11.30 -2.27 21.25
C ARG A 289 10.18 -3.29 21.21
N ALA A 290 9.59 -3.49 20.03
CA ALA A 290 8.60 -4.53 19.81
C ALA A 290 9.21 -5.90 20.17
N LYS A 291 8.47 -6.71 20.91
CA LYS A 291 8.86 -8.07 21.29
C LYS A 291 8.11 -9.09 20.45
N GLU A 292 6.81 -8.92 20.35
CA GLU A 292 5.96 -9.81 19.59
C GLU A 292 4.70 -9.10 19.08
N ILE A 293 4.14 -9.64 18.02
CA ILE A 293 2.81 -9.28 17.52
C ILE A 293 1.90 -10.48 17.69
N THR A 294 0.75 -10.24 18.31
CA THR A 294 -0.34 -11.21 18.41
C THR A 294 -1.54 -10.76 17.63
N VAL A 295 -2.17 -11.66 16.88
CA VAL A 295 -3.43 -11.42 16.18
C VAL A 295 -4.52 -12.23 16.83
N THR A 296 -5.64 -11.58 17.13
CA THR A 296 -6.89 -12.21 17.56
C THR A 296 -7.89 -12.14 16.42
N SER A 297 -8.40 -13.29 15.99
CA SER A 297 -9.43 -13.43 14.96
C SER A 297 -10.58 -14.24 15.55
N GLY A 298 -11.74 -13.60 15.73
CA GLY A 298 -12.83 -14.18 16.52
C GLY A 298 -12.38 -14.55 17.94
N ALA A 299 -12.41 -15.84 18.28
CA ALA A 299 -12.00 -16.36 19.60
C ALA A 299 -10.53 -16.85 19.65
N THR A 300 -9.82 -16.82 18.52
CA THR A 300 -8.48 -17.42 18.41
C THR A 300 -7.41 -16.33 18.45
N THR A 301 -6.45 -16.45 19.36
CA THR A 301 -5.28 -15.57 19.44
C THR A 301 -4.01 -16.35 19.10
N GLN A 302 -3.19 -15.82 18.19
CA GLN A 302 -1.91 -16.41 17.79
C GLN A 302 -0.80 -15.38 17.82
N THR A 303 0.44 -15.81 18.03
CA THR A 303 1.63 -14.96 17.90
C THR A 303 2.20 -15.15 16.51
N LEU A 304 2.14 -14.11 15.67
CA LEU A 304 2.54 -14.20 14.26
C LEU A 304 3.95 -13.63 13.99
N ALA A 305 4.47 -12.83 14.92
CA ALA A 305 5.86 -12.35 14.84
C ALA A 305 6.49 -12.29 16.23
N ARG A 306 7.76 -12.67 16.32
CA ARG A 306 8.65 -12.36 17.46
C ARG A 306 9.94 -11.76 16.94
N TYR A 307 10.43 -10.74 17.64
CA TYR A 307 11.58 -9.95 17.23
C TYR A 307 12.76 -10.19 18.16
N SER A 308 13.93 -10.38 17.57
CA SER A 308 15.20 -10.51 18.30
C SER A 308 16.21 -9.48 17.81
N TYR A 309 16.90 -8.88 18.76
CA TYR A 309 17.83 -7.77 18.60
C TYR A 309 19.23 -8.15 19.08
N ASP A 310 20.23 -7.42 18.63
CA ASP A 310 21.55 -7.44 19.25
C ASP A 310 21.66 -6.46 20.44
N ALA A 311 22.83 -6.43 21.10
CA ALA A 311 23.11 -5.53 22.22
C ALA A 311 23.08 -4.03 21.88
N SER A 312 23.11 -3.66 20.60
CA SER A 312 22.97 -2.26 20.14
C SER A 312 21.52 -1.89 19.83
N GLY A 313 20.61 -2.86 19.88
CA GLY A 313 19.19 -2.67 19.59
C GLY A 313 18.86 -2.66 18.10
N LEU A 314 19.75 -3.18 17.25
CA LEU A 314 19.45 -3.44 15.84
C LEU A 314 18.65 -4.75 15.72
N LEU A 315 17.62 -4.74 14.89
CA LEU A 315 16.79 -5.92 14.64
C LEU A 315 17.58 -6.97 13.86
N ARG A 316 17.71 -8.19 14.37
CA ARG A 316 18.51 -9.24 13.73
C ARG A 316 17.68 -10.37 13.16
N SER A 317 16.52 -10.64 13.75
CA SER A 317 15.68 -11.76 13.32
C SER A 317 14.22 -11.54 13.65
N VAL A 318 13.36 -12.07 12.78
CA VAL A 318 11.93 -12.25 13.00
C VAL A 318 11.58 -13.71 12.81
N THR A 319 10.84 -14.28 13.76
CA THR A 319 10.28 -15.63 13.68
C THR A 319 8.76 -15.56 13.64
N ASN A 320 8.11 -16.49 12.92
CA ASN A 320 6.66 -16.71 13.01
C ASN A 320 6.39 -18.01 13.80
N PRO A 321 6.04 -17.93 15.11
CA PRO A 321 5.83 -19.10 15.95
C PRO A 321 4.73 -20.06 15.50
N VAL A 322 3.82 -19.63 14.62
CA VAL A 322 2.78 -20.50 14.05
C VAL A 322 3.35 -21.41 12.95
N GLU A 323 4.35 -20.92 12.22
CA GLU A 323 4.97 -21.67 11.12
C GLU A 323 6.20 -22.47 11.58
N GLY A 324 6.91 -22.00 12.62
CA GLY A 324 8.06 -22.71 13.18
C GLY A 324 8.89 -21.89 14.15
N THR A 325 10.03 -22.44 14.56
CA THR A 325 11.01 -21.76 15.42
C THR A 325 12.10 -21.04 14.66
N ASP A 326 12.29 -21.39 13.39
CA ASP A 326 13.34 -20.81 12.56
C ASP A 326 12.99 -19.36 12.17
N PRO A 327 13.99 -18.49 12.01
CA PRO A 327 13.78 -17.15 11.48
C PRO A 327 13.07 -17.21 10.13
N VAL A 328 11.94 -16.53 10.03
CA VAL A 328 11.35 -16.23 8.72
C VAL A 328 12.10 -15.09 8.04
N SER A 329 12.63 -14.15 8.84
CA SER A 329 13.51 -13.08 8.36
C SER A 329 14.77 -12.93 9.20
N SER A 330 15.90 -12.59 8.58
CA SER A 330 17.17 -12.31 9.25
C SER A 330 17.95 -11.17 8.59
N TYR A 331 18.74 -10.45 9.39
CA TYR A 331 19.44 -9.24 8.98
C TYR A 331 20.86 -9.14 9.55
N ALA A 332 21.82 -8.83 8.69
CA ALA A 332 23.11 -8.30 9.07
C ALA A 332 23.21 -6.80 8.73
N TYR A 333 24.16 -6.10 9.36
CA TYR A 333 24.38 -4.69 9.09
C TYR A 333 25.87 -4.42 8.94
N ASP A 334 26.19 -3.46 8.09
CA ASP A 334 27.53 -2.90 8.02
C ASP A 334 27.83 -1.96 9.20
N SER A 335 29.04 -1.41 9.24
CA SER A 335 29.48 -0.48 10.29
C SER A 335 28.69 0.83 10.36
N THR A 336 27.94 1.15 9.31
CA THR A 336 27.11 2.37 9.19
C THR A 336 25.65 2.08 9.56
N GLY A 337 25.31 0.82 9.85
CA GLY A 337 23.96 0.38 10.20
C GLY A 337 23.05 0.12 9.00
N ARG A 338 23.59 0.08 7.77
CA ARG A 338 22.83 -0.31 6.57
C ARG A 338 22.70 -1.83 6.55
N VAL A 339 21.54 -2.34 6.13
CA VAL A 339 21.34 -3.80 5.99
C VAL A 339 22.34 -4.34 4.95
N SER A 340 23.29 -5.15 5.38
CA SER A 340 24.31 -5.75 4.51
C SER A 340 23.90 -7.13 4.01
N ASP A 341 23.07 -7.85 4.74
CA ASP A 341 22.60 -9.18 4.37
C ASP A 341 21.15 -9.31 4.83
N ILE A 342 20.31 -9.89 3.97
CA ILE A 342 18.88 -10.06 4.21
C ILE A 342 18.44 -11.43 3.70
N ALA A 343 17.70 -12.15 4.53
CA ALA A 343 16.92 -13.31 4.12
C ALA A 343 15.49 -13.09 4.60
N SER A 344 14.50 -13.10 3.71
CA SER A 344 13.10 -12.92 4.10
C SER A 344 12.11 -13.54 3.10
N PRO A 345 10.86 -13.80 3.49
CA PRO A 345 9.83 -14.32 2.60
C PRO A 345 9.43 -13.35 1.49
N THR A 346 9.53 -12.05 1.79
CA THR A 346 9.13 -10.97 0.90
C THR A 346 10.23 -10.67 -0.11
N ASN A 347 11.49 -10.74 0.34
CA ASN A 347 12.64 -10.20 -0.38
C ASN A 347 13.57 -11.28 -0.94
N GLY A 348 13.45 -12.54 -0.51
CA GLY A 348 14.43 -13.58 -0.83
C GLY A 348 15.71 -13.40 -0.01
N GLU A 349 16.83 -13.92 -0.52
CA GLU A 349 18.12 -13.93 0.18
C GLU A 349 19.18 -13.19 -0.63
N TRP A 350 19.78 -12.16 -0.04
CA TRP A 350 20.69 -11.23 -0.71
C TRP A 350 21.81 -10.75 0.20
N ASP A 351 22.98 -10.61 -0.43
CA ASP A 351 24.11 -9.84 0.10
C ASP A 351 24.11 -8.45 -0.57
N LEU A 352 24.24 -7.41 0.24
CA LEU A 352 24.16 -6.00 -0.15
C LEU A 352 25.45 -5.28 0.25
N THR A 353 26.26 -4.92 -0.75
CA THR A 353 27.48 -4.15 -0.53
C THR A 353 27.30 -2.72 -1.00
N PHE A 354 27.38 -1.76 -0.07
CA PHE A 354 27.24 -0.34 -0.40
C PHE A 354 28.60 0.32 -0.63
N PRO A 355 28.83 0.94 -1.81
CA PRO A 355 29.92 1.89 -1.97
C PRO A 355 29.80 3.01 -0.92
N ALA A 356 30.93 3.50 -0.39
CA ALA A 356 30.96 4.34 0.82
C ALA A 356 29.94 5.50 0.81
N ALA A 357 29.84 6.22 -0.31
CA ALA A 357 28.95 7.38 -0.45
C ALA A 357 27.59 7.07 -1.07
N SER A 358 27.37 5.87 -1.60
CA SER A 358 26.17 5.57 -2.38
C SER A 358 25.09 4.93 -1.52
N ALA A 359 23.85 5.35 -1.73
CA ALA A 359 22.68 4.64 -1.26
C ALA A 359 22.34 3.42 -2.11
N ALA A 360 22.83 3.32 -3.35
CA ALA A 360 22.60 2.14 -4.19
C ALA A 360 23.60 1.02 -3.81
N PRO A 361 23.13 -0.15 -3.34
CA PRO A 361 24.01 -1.28 -3.12
C PRO A 361 24.35 -1.99 -4.43
N ASN A 362 25.48 -2.68 -4.44
CA ASN A 362 25.65 -3.87 -5.28
C ASN A 362 24.91 -5.02 -4.59
N ALA A 363 23.94 -5.63 -5.26
CA ALA A 363 23.12 -6.70 -4.70
C ALA A 363 23.46 -8.03 -5.39
N GLU A 364 23.81 -9.04 -4.60
CA GLU A 364 24.13 -10.39 -5.05
C GLU A 364 23.14 -11.38 -4.43
N PRO A 365 22.41 -12.18 -5.23
CA PRO A 365 21.53 -13.20 -4.69
C PRO A 365 22.37 -14.34 -4.13
N VAL A 366 22.12 -14.74 -2.88
CA VAL A 366 22.81 -15.87 -2.24
C VAL A 366 21.91 -17.08 -2.03
N GLY A 367 20.59 -16.88 -2.16
CA GLY A 367 19.59 -17.95 -2.07
C GLY A 367 19.36 -18.66 -3.40
N THR A 368 18.15 -19.21 -3.54
CA THR A 368 17.74 -19.85 -4.80
C THR A 368 17.72 -18.83 -5.94
N ASP A 369 18.31 -19.19 -7.09
CA ASP A 369 18.30 -18.35 -8.29
C ASP A 369 16.87 -17.94 -8.67
N LEU A 370 16.59 -16.63 -8.58
CA LEU A 370 15.34 -16.07 -9.04
C LEU A 370 15.23 -16.18 -10.58
N PRO A 371 14.02 -16.38 -11.14
CA PRO A 371 13.82 -16.35 -12.58
C PRO A 371 14.23 -14.99 -13.17
N SER A 372 15.06 -14.99 -14.21
CA SER A 372 15.50 -13.74 -14.85
C SER A 372 14.33 -12.98 -15.47
N SER A 373 14.48 -11.67 -15.68
CA SER A 373 13.44 -10.79 -16.23
C SER A 373 12.99 -11.16 -17.65
N THR A 374 13.80 -11.92 -18.39
CA THR A 374 13.54 -12.35 -19.77
C THR A 374 13.09 -13.80 -19.90
N GLU A 375 13.15 -14.58 -18.81
CA GLU A 375 12.63 -15.95 -18.80
C GLU A 375 11.10 -15.97 -18.93
N PRO A 376 10.51 -16.85 -19.78
CA PRO A 376 9.07 -17.04 -19.82
C PRO A 376 8.56 -17.71 -18.53
N LEU A 377 7.26 -17.59 -18.27
CA LEU A 377 6.60 -18.33 -17.20
C LEU A 377 6.70 -19.83 -17.47
N GLN A 378 7.20 -20.58 -16.49
CA GLN A 378 7.34 -22.04 -16.54
C GLN A 378 6.40 -22.67 -15.52
N GLY A 379 5.49 -23.53 -15.98
CA GLY A 379 4.47 -24.17 -15.17
C GLY A 379 3.94 -25.46 -15.82
N PRO A 380 2.84 -26.04 -15.31
CA PRO A 380 2.16 -27.16 -15.94
C PRO A 380 1.73 -26.80 -17.38
N ALA A 381 1.39 -27.81 -18.19
CA ALA A 381 1.07 -27.61 -19.60
C ALA A 381 0.06 -26.47 -19.82
N GLY A 382 0.58 -25.36 -20.36
CA GLY A 382 -0.12 -24.13 -20.65
C GLY A 382 0.85 -23.25 -21.43
N ASP A 383 0.65 -23.15 -22.73
CA ASP A 383 1.46 -22.30 -23.62
C ASP A 383 0.75 -20.97 -23.92
N GLY A 384 -0.29 -20.64 -23.14
CA GLY A 384 -1.16 -19.49 -23.35
C GLY A 384 -2.16 -19.62 -24.50
N THR A 385 -2.17 -20.75 -25.24
CA THR A 385 -3.11 -20.98 -26.37
C THR A 385 -4.30 -21.85 -25.99
N ALA A 386 -4.16 -22.70 -24.98
CA ALA A 386 -5.27 -23.45 -24.42
C ALA A 386 -6.29 -22.50 -23.74
N THR A 387 -7.52 -22.97 -23.57
CA THR A 387 -8.60 -22.21 -22.90
C THR A 387 -8.97 -22.78 -21.54
N THR A 388 -8.35 -23.90 -21.14
CA THR A 388 -8.65 -24.62 -19.90
C THR A 388 -7.47 -25.52 -19.52
N PRO A 389 -7.28 -25.85 -18.23
CA PRO A 389 -6.23 -26.77 -17.80
C PRO A 389 -6.45 -28.20 -18.32
N PRO A 390 -5.38 -29.01 -18.40
CA PRO A 390 -5.50 -30.43 -18.74
C PRO A 390 -6.45 -31.19 -17.79
N ALA A 391 -7.39 -31.95 -18.35
CA ALA A 391 -8.38 -32.70 -17.57
C ALA A 391 -7.76 -33.68 -16.54
N GLY A 392 -6.56 -34.21 -16.83
CA GLY A 392 -5.83 -35.10 -15.93
C GLY A 392 -5.23 -34.43 -14.69
N ASP A 393 -5.26 -33.10 -14.61
CA ASP A 393 -4.77 -32.34 -13.45
C ASP A 393 -5.84 -32.12 -12.37
N PHE A 394 -7.06 -32.61 -12.59
CA PHE A 394 -8.17 -32.43 -11.66
C PHE A 394 -8.31 -33.63 -10.71
N THR A 395 -8.52 -33.32 -9.44
CA THR A 395 -8.92 -34.27 -8.40
C THR A 395 -10.44 -34.32 -8.29
N THR A 396 -10.96 -35.39 -7.68
CA THR A 396 -12.38 -35.48 -7.37
C THR A 396 -12.75 -34.56 -6.21
N GLY A 397 -13.50 -33.50 -6.48
CA GLY A 397 -14.04 -32.57 -5.48
C GLY A 397 -13.10 -31.42 -5.09
N GLU A 398 -13.49 -30.68 -4.06
CA GLU A 398 -12.72 -29.55 -3.53
C GLU A 398 -11.46 -30.02 -2.78
N ILE A 399 -10.40 -29.22 -2.86
CA ILE A 399 -9.13 -29.43 -2.14
C ILE A 399 -9.16 -28.67 -0.81
N THR A 400 -8.69 -29.33 0.26
CA THR A 400 -8.66 -28.81 1.64
C THR A 400 -7.28 -28.95 2.32
N ASP A 401 -6.26 -29.39 1.59
CA ASP A 401 -4.88 -29.46 2.13
C ASP A 401 -4.38 -28.02 2.38
N PRO A 402 -3.90 -27.72 3.60
CA PRO A 402 -3.51 -26.37 4.01
C PRO A 402 -2.19 -25.90 3.39
N GLN A 403 -1.51 -26.71 2.58
CA GLN A 403 -0.32 -26.31 1.85
C GLN A 403 -0.60 -26.25 0.35
N ALA A 404 -0.04 -25.24 -0.31
CA ALA A 404 -0.09 -25.12 -1.76
C ALA A 404 0.48 -26.37 -2.46
N TYR A 405 0.13 -26.53 -3.73
CA TYR A 405 0.84 -27.46 -4.61
C TYR A 405 1.37 -26.74 -5.86
N PRO A 406 2.69 -26.86 -6.14
CA PRO A 406 3.66 -27.63 -5.36
C PRO A 406 3.98 -26.96 -4.00
N ARG A 407 4.37 -27.76 -2.99
CA ARG A 407 4.50 -27.29 -1.59
C ARG A 407 5.54 -26.19 -1.38
N TYR A 408 6.50 -26.06 -2.30
CA TYR A 408 7.51 -24.99 -2.25
C TYR A 408 7.00 -23.63 -2.78
N CYS A 409 5.77 -23.58 -3.31
CA CYS A 409 5.06 -22.36 -3.70
C CYS A 409 3.99 -22.02 -2.66
N ASN A 410 4.30 -22.07 -1.36
CA ASN A 410 3.30 -21.88 -0.31
C ASN A 410 3.01 -20.41 0.03
N ARG A 411 3.76 -19.47 -0.55
CA ARG A 411 3.61 -18.04 -0.31
C ARG A 411 2.94 -17.36 -1.50
N ALA A 412 2.05 -16.41 -1.23
CA ALA A 412 1.36 -15.67 -2.28
C ALA A 412 2.34 -14.96 -3.23
N THR A 413 3.42 -14.37 -2.69
CA THR A 413 4.48 -13.69 -3.45
C THR A 413 5.25 -14.61 -4.40
N GLU A 414 5.43 -15.89 -4.06
CA GLU A 414 6.10 -16.87 -4.94
C GLU A 414 5.34 -17.06 -6.25
N TRP A 415 4.00 -17.01 -6.20
CA TRP A 415 3.14 -17.06 -7.39
C TRP A 415 2.99 -15.68 -8.04
N MET A 416 2.59 -14.68 -7.26
CA MET A 416 2.21 -13.35 -7.76
C MET A 416 3.39 -12.58 -8.33
N TRP A 417 4.59 -12.71 -7.74
CA TRP A 417 5.81 -12.05 -8.22
C TRP A 417 6.76 -13.01 -8.94
N TYR A 418 6.36 -14.28 -9.09
CA TYR A 418 7.13 -15.33 -9.74
C TYR A 418 8.57 -15.43 -9.22
N LEU A 419 8.70 -15.55 -7.88
CA LEU A 419 10.00 -15.63 -7.23
C LEU A 419 10.68 -16.99 -7.39
N ASN A 420 9.89 -18.05 -7.62
CA ASN A 420 10.39 -19.42 -7.74
C ASN A 420 9.94 -20.06 -9.07
N ARG A 421 10.86 -20.77 -9.75
CA ARG A 421 10.54 -21.51 -10.99
C ARG A 421 9.47 -22.58 -10.70
N GLY A 422 8.48 -22.68 -11.59
CA GLY A 422 7.37 -23.62 -11.43
C GLY A 422 6.22 -23.14 -10.53
N CYS A 423 6.32 -21.97 -9.90
CA CYS A 423 5.19 -21.33 -9.19
C CYS A 423 4.28 -20.58 -10.16
N VAL A 424 3.78 -21.30 -11.18
CA VAL A 424 2.85 -20.81 -12.19
C VAL A 424 1.81 -21.88 -12.43
N ALA A 425 0.55 -21.48 -12.58
CA ALA A 425 -0.54 -22.38 -12.90
C ALA A 425 -1.68 -21.64 -13.61
N TRP A 426 -2.63 -22.38 -14.17
CA TRP A 426 -3.92 -21.82 -14.53
C TRP A 426 -4.65 -21.28 -13.30
N ALA A 427 -5.43 -20.22 -13.47
CA ALA A 427 -6.22 -19.61 -12.41
C ALA A 427 -7.72 -19.71 -12.72
N ALA A 428 -8.49 -20.21 -11.75
CA ALA A 428 -9.95 -20.27 -11.79
C ALA A 428 -10.56 -18.98 -11.24
N HIS A 429 -10.76 -17.99 -12.12
CA HIS A 429 -11.34 -16.70 -11.76
C HIS A 429 -12.28 -16.24 -12.87
N TYR A 430 -13.58 -16.53 -12.70
CA TYR A 430 -14.63 -16.29 -13.69
C TYR A 430 -14.38 -16.94 -15.06
N GLY A 431 -13.84 -18.15 -15.01
CA GLY A 431 -13.28 -18.85 -16.15
C GLY A 431 -11.86 -19.32 -15.85
N TRP A 432 -11.22 -19.92 -16.85
CA TRP A 432 -9.84 -20.37 -16.77
C TRP A 432 -8.91 -19.41 -17.50
N HIS A 433 -7.90 -18.94 -16.78
CA HIS A 433 -6.92 -17.99 -17.32
C HIS A 433 -5.51 -18.52 -17.13
N TRP A 434 -4.72 -18.47 -18.19
CA TRP A 434 -3.28 -18.63 -18.11
C TRP A 434 -2.64 -17.28 -17.78
N PRO A 435 -1.75 -17.19 -16.77
CA PRO A 435 -1.09 -15.95 -16.43
C PRO A 435 -0.06 -15.54 -17.47
N TYR A 436 0.30 -14.27 -17.46
CA TYR A 436 1.41 -13.71 -18.22
C TYR A 436 2.04 -12.58 -17.42
N PHE A 437 3.21 -12.11 -17.86
CA PHE A 437 3.89 -11.03 -17.15
C PHE A 437 3.19 -9.69 -17.33
N ARG A 438 3.07 -8.97 -16.22
CA ARG A 438 2.64 -7.57 -16.14
C ARG A 438 3.76 -6.75 -15.54
N TYR A 439 3.73 -5.46 -15.83
CA TYR A 439 4.71 -4.50 -15.33
C TYR A 439 3.98 -3.37 -14.62
N THR A 440 4.42 -3.12 -13.40
CA THR A 440 3.96 -1.97 -12.61
C THR A 440 4.57 -0.67 -13.17
N PRO A 441 4.10 0.52 -12.75
CA PRO A 441 4.71 1.80 -13.10
C PRO A 441 6.22 1.91 -12.80
N THR A 442 6.75 1.19 -11.79
CA THR A 442 8.19 1.14 -11.52
C THR A 442 8.96 0.16 -12.42
N GLY A 443 8.27 -0.56 -13.30
CA GLY A 443 8.84 -1.65 -14.10
C GLY A 443 8.98 -2.98 -13.36
N PHE A 444 8.54 -3.06 -12.09
CA PHE A 444 8.51 -4.33 -11.36
C PHE A 444 7.59 -5.32 -12.06
N ARG A 445 8.09 -6.54 -12.25
CA ARG A 445 7.43 -7.61 -13.00
C ARG A 445 6.60 -8.49 -12.06
N VAL A 446 5.35 -8.73 -12.41
CA VAL A 446 4.43 -9.62 -11.68
C VAL A 446 3.75 -10.60 -12.64
N ALA A 447 3.30 -11.74 -12.13
CA ALA A 447 2.42 -12.66 -12.85
C ALA A 447 0.96 -12.26 -12.61
N GLY A 448 0.17 -12.12 -13.67
CA GLY A 448 -1.23 -11.73 -13.57
C GLY A 448 -2.10 -12.26 -14.70
N ILE A 449 -3.41 -12.12 -14.56
CA ILE A 449 -4.43 -12.46 -15.56
C ILE A 449 -5.20 -11.19 -15.98
N ILE A 450 -5.50 -11.03 -17.28
CA ILE A 450 -6.43 -9.96 -17.71
C ILE A 450 -7.81 -10.48 -17.37
N TYR A 451 -8.42 -9.91 -16.34
CA TYR A 451 -9.85 -10.06 -16.08
C TYR A 451 -10.37 -8.81 -15.36
N ASP A 452 -11.62 -8.43 -15.64
CA ASP A 452 -12.52 -7.40 -15.03
C ASP A 452 -12.00 -6.04 -14.49
N GLY A 453 -10.70 -5.75 -14.50
CA GLY A 453 -10.18 -4.49 -14.00
C GLY A 453 -10.22 -4.37 -12.47
N CYS A 454 -9.96 -5.49 -11.76
CA CYS A 454 -9.73 -5.69 -10.31
C CYS A 454 -10.88 -6.41 -9.59
N SER A 455 -10.65 -7.69 -9.22
CA SER A 455 -11.54 -8.66 -8.56
C SER A 455 -12.97 -8.19 -8.27
N THR A 456 -13.91 -8.56 -9.13
CA THR A 456 -15.35 -8.25 -8.97
C THR A 456 -15.98 -8.93 -7.72
N PRO A 457 -16.90 -8.29 -6.98
CA PRO A 457 -17.39 -6.91 -7.07
C PRO A 457 -16.47 -5.89 -6.38
N GLY A 458 -15.29 -5.73 -6.94
CA GLY A 458 -14.40 -4.62 -6.68
C GLY A 458 -14.88 -3.33 -7.35
N PRO A 459 -14.07 -2.28 -7.29
CA PRO A 459 -14.37 -1.00 -7.91
C PRO A 459 -14.27 -1.02 -9.44
N ASN A 460 -13.77 -2.10 -10.07
CA ASN A 460 -13.62 -2.28 -11.53
C ASN A 460 -12.95 -1.08 -12.23
N ILE A 461 -12.04 -0.42 -11.51
CA ILE A 461 -11.31 0.78 -11.90
C ILE A 461 -9.86 0.55 -11.54
N SER A 462 -9.02 0.26 -12.52
CA SER A 462 -7.58 0.06 -12.26
C SER A 462 -6.81 1.36 -12.05
N ARG A 463 -7.48 2.52 -12.24
CA ARG A 463 -6.89 3.86 -12.14
C ARG A 463 -7.59 4.80 -11.15
N PRO A 464 -7.75 4.43 -9.86
CA PRO A 464 -8.39 5.31 -8.88
C PRO A 464 -7.53 6.55 -8.62
N GLY A 465 -8.14 7.74 -8.70
CA GLY A 465 -7.43 9.02 -8.64
C GLY A 465 -6.43 9.24 -9.78
N GLY A 466 -6.52 8.44 -10.85
CA GLY A 466 -5.56 8.37 -11.95
C GLY A 466 -4.30 7.54 -11.68
N PHE A 467 -4.10 6.97 -10.49
CA PHE A 467 -2.91 6.15 -10.22
C PHE A 467 -3.06 4.75 -10.82
N ASN A 468 -2.09 4.32 -11.60
CA ASN A 468 -2.12 3.05 -12.33
C ASN A 468 -1.81 1.86 -11.42
N PHE A 469 -2.87 1.17 -10.99
CA PHE A 469 -2.83 -0.06 -10.21
C PHE A 469 -3.16 -1.30 -11.04
N ARG A 470 -3.22 -1.20 -12.37
CA ARG A 470 -3.65 -2.29 -13.24
C ARG A 470 -2.87 -3.58 -13.02
N ALA A 471 -1.54 -3.51 -13.07
CA ALA A 471 -0.69 -4.69 -12.83
C ALA A 471 -0.88 -5.29 -11.43
N ALA A 472 -1.16 -4.46 -10.42
CA ALA A 472 -1.45 -4.93 -9.07
C ALA A 472 -2.77 -5.72 -9.02
N CYS A 473 -3.77 -5.26 -9.76
CA CYS A 473 -5.04 -5.97 -9.87
C CYS A 473 -4.94 -7.28 -10.64
N ASP A 474 -4.29 -7.27 -11.80
CA ASP A 474 -4.15 -8.50 -12.60
C ASP A 474 -3.41 -9.59 -11.80
N THR A 475 -2.47 -9.22 -10.93
CA THR A 475 -1.80 -10.18 -10.02
C THR A 475 -2.64 -10.60 -8.82
N HIS A 476 -3.49 -9.71 -8.30
CA HIS A 476 -4.45 -10.04 -7.24
C HIS A 476 -5.50 -11.03 -7.72
N ASP A 477 -6.06 -10.79 -8.91
CA ASP A 477 -6.97 -11.70 -9.61
C ASP A 477 -6.34 -13.08 -9.83
N TYR A 478 -5.06 -13.09 -10.20
CA TYR A 478 -4.30 -14.34 -10.32
C TYR A 478 -4.17 -15.06 -8.98
N GLY A 479 -3.78 -14.35 -7.90
CA GLY A 479 -3.71 -14.92 -6.56
C GLY A 479 -5.03 -15.47 -6.04
N TYR A 480 -6.14 -14.76 -6.28
CA TYR A 480 -7.49 -15.22 -5.97
C TYR A 480 -7.90 -16.42 -6.81
N GLY A 481 -7.58 -16.44 -8.11
CA GLY A 481 -7.86 -17.59 -8.96
C GLY A 481 -7.05 -18.84 -8.58
N LEU A 482 -5.82 -18.67 -8.08
CA LEU A 482 -5.04 -19.78 -7.51
C LEU A 482 -5.67 -20.36 -6.23
N ILE A 483 -6.30 -19.53 -5.40
CA ILE A 483 -7.14 -20.00 -4.29
C ILE A 483 -8.43 -20.65 -4.86
N GLY A 484 -8.98 -20.05 -5.92
CA GLY A 484 -10.12 -20.53 -6.68
C GLY A 484 -9.98 -21.98 -7.15
N ASN A 485 -8.78 -22.37 -7.56
CA ASN A 485 -8.43 -23.72 -8.00
C ASN A 485 -8.78 -24.80 -6.96
N THR A 486 -8.73 -24.47 -5.67
CA THR A 486 -9.13 -25.40 -4.59
C THR A 486 -10.60 -25.76 -4.65
N TYR A 487 -11.48 -24.86 -5.12
CA TYR A 487 -12.92 -25.14 -5.27
C TYR A 487 -13.23 -25.94 -6.53
N LYS A 488 -12.33 -25.90 -7.53
CA LYS A 488 -12.44 -26.66 -8.79
C LYS A 488 -11.77 -28.02 -8.74
N GLY A 489 -11.01 -28.33 -7.69
CA GLY A 489 -10.21 -29.54 -7.62
C GLY A 489 -8.99 -29.53 -8.54
N TYR A 490 -8.50 -28.36 -8.97
CA TYR A 490 -7.31 -28.29 -9.81
C TYR A 490 -6.05 -28.40 -8.95
N ARG A 491 -5.19 -29.39 -9.24
CA ARG A 491 -4.10 -29.79 -8.34
C ARG A 491 -3.04 -28.73 -8.10
N TYR A 492 -2.95 -27.67 -8.91
CA TYR A 492 -2.02 -26.57 -8.70
C TYR A 492 -2.77 -25.39 -8.11
N TYR A 493 -2.51 -25.06 -6.85
CA TYR A 493 -3.33 -24.11 -6.09
C TYR A 493 -2.53 -23.44 -4.98
N LEU A 494 -3.08 -22.32 -4.52
CA LEU A 494 -2.72 -21.67 -3.27
C LEU A 494 -3.80 -21.96 -2.22
N ASP A 495 -3.42 -22.25 -0.98
CA ASP A 495 -4.38 -22.59 0.08
C ASP A 495 -5.34 -21.42 0.42
N ARG A 496 -6.57 -21.76 0.82
CA ARG A 496 -7.64 -20.79 1.16
C ARG A 496 -7.27 -19.87 2.32
N SER A 497 -6.44 -20.34 3.27
CA SER A 497 -6.00 -19.49 4.38
C SER A 497 -5.07 -18.35 3.93
N LYS A 498 -4.51 -18.43 2.71
CA LYS A 498 -3.58 -17.43 2.17
C LYS A 498 -4.25 -16.21 1.56
N LYS A 499 -5.57 -16.04 1.70
CA LYS A 499 -6.30 -14.86 1.21
C LYS A 499 -5.67 -13.55 1.71
N SER A 500 -5.38 -13.44 3.01
CA SER A 500 -4.76 -12.23 3.58
C SER A 500 -3.34 -12.02 3.05
N ASN A 501 -2.59 -13.08 2.74
CA ASN A 501 -1.28 -12.97 2.09
C ASN A 501 -1.38 -12.45 0.65
N VAL A 502 -2.40 -12.85 -0.11
CA VAL A 502 -2.67 -12.31 -1.46
C VAL A 502 -3.04 -10.83 -1.38
N ASP A 503 -3.93 -10.47 -0.45
CA ASP A 503 -4.33 -9.08 -0.20
C ASP A 503 -3.12 -8.21 0.21
N ASN A 504 -2.22 -8.73 1.03
CA ASN A 504 -1.00 -8.03 1.41
C ASN A 504 0.01 -7.87 0.25
N ALA A 505 0.20 -8.92 -0.56
CA ALA A 505 1.05 -8.83 -1.75
C ALA A 505 0.48 -7.83 -2.78
N PHE A 506 -0.85 -7.77 -2.90
CA PHE A 506 -1.53 -6.76 -3.71
C PHE A 506 -1.27 -5.34 -3.19
N TYR A 507 -1.43 -5.12 -1.88
CA TYR A 507 -1.12 -3.83 -1.26
C TYR A 507 0.34 -3.42 -1.47
N SER A 508 1.28 -4.35 -1.27
CA SER A 508 2.72 -4.13 -1.47
C SER A 508 3.03 -3.79 -2.92
N THR A 509 2.35 -4.46 -3.87
CA THR A 509 2.47 -4.16 -5.31
C THR A 509 2.00 -2.73 -5.60
N MET A 510 0.88 -2.29 -5.05
CA MET A 510 0.40 -0.91 -5.21
C MET A 510 1.32 0.12 -4.52
N LYS A 511 1.62 -0.07 -3.24
CA LYS A 511 2.39 0.89 -2.43
C LYS A 511 3.85 0.99 -2.89
N THR A 512 4.53 -0.13 -2.98
CA THR A 512 5.98 -0.16 -3.22
C THR A 512 6.28 -0.11 -4.71
N HIS A 513 5.55 -0.87 -5.52
CA HIS A 513 5.88 -1.03 -6.94
C HIS A 513 5.05 -0.18 -7.91
N SER A 514 3.96 0.45 -7.46
CA SER A 514 3.25 1.46 -8.27
C SER A 514 3.44 2.87 -7.73
N CYS A 515 3.16 3.13 -6.45
CA CYS A 515 3.13 4.49 -5.92
C CYS A 515 4.50 5.18 -5.92
N LYS A 516 5.60 4.43 -5.79
CA LYS A 516 6.95 4.99 -5.86
C LYS A 516 7.26 5.64 -7.21
N ALA A 517 6.67 5.18 -8.31
CA ALA A 517 6.84 5.77 -9.64
C ALA A 517 6.30 7.20 -9.74
N TYR A 518 5.40 7.60 -8.86
CA TYR A 518 4.79 8.92 -8.90
C TYR A 518 5.60 9.97 -8.15
N ASN A 519 5.46 11.22 -8.59
CA ASN A 519 6.11 12.37 -7.99
C ASN A 519 5.82 12.45 -6.48
N ILE A 520 6.85 12.74 -5.69
CA ILE A 520 6.79 12.77 -4.22
C ILE A 520 5.67 13.66 -3.68
N LEU A 521 5.32 14.75 -4.39
CA LEU A 521 4.26 15.68 -4.01
C LEU A 521 2.85 15.06 -4.02
N VAL A 522 2.64 14.00 -4.81
CA VAL A 522 1.36 13.28 -4.94
C VAL A 522 1.44 11.83 -4.47
N ARG A 523 2.65 11.30 -4.22
CA ARG A 523 2.89 9.92 -3.79
C ARG A 523 2.12 9.54 -2.51
N TRP A 524 2.04 10.46 -1.55
CA TRP A 524 1.26 10.23 -0.32
C TRP A 524 -0.23 9.97 -0.63
N LYS A 525 -0.82 10.67 -1.62
CA LYS A 525 -2.20 10.41 -2.08
C LYS A 525 -2.31 9.03 -2.71
N CYS A 526 -1.33 8.64 -3.53
CA CYS A 526 -1.29 7.29 -4.10
C CYS A 526 -1.30 6.22 -3.00
N ASN A 527 -0.47 6.38 -1.96
CA ASN A 527 -0.42 5.44 -0.83
C ASN A 527 -1.76 5.38 -0.08
N SER A 528 -2.41 6.52 0.13
CA SER A 528 -3.75 6.59 0.72
C SER A 528 -4.79 5.84 -0.13
N TYR A 529 -4.77 6.04 -1.45
CA TYR A 529 -5.64 5.33 -2.38
C TYR A 529 -5.37 3.84 -2.39
N ALA A 530 -4.11 3.41 -2.45
CA ALA A 530 -3.74 2.00 -2.38
C ALA A 530 -4.33 1.30 -1.13
N TYR A 531 -4.35 1.99 0.01
CA TYR A 531 -4.92 1.45 1.25
C TYR A 531 -6.45 1.31 1.16
N VAL A 532 -7.18 2.37 0.82
CA VAL A 532 -8.66 2.28 0.74
C VAL A 532 -9.12 1.36 -0.40
N TYR A 533 -8.33 1.28 -1.47
CA TYR A 533 -8.55 0.38 -2.59
C TYR A 533 -8.40 -1.08 -2.18
N LEU A 534 -7.34 -1.41 -1.42
CA LEU A 534 -7.21 -2.72 -0.79
C LEU A 534 -8.43 -3.03 0.08
N LYS A 535 -8.85 -2.12 0.97
CA LYS A 535 -9.98 -2.41 1.88
C LYS A 535 -11.27 -2.66 1.09
N ALA A 536 -11.51 -1.89 0.03
CA ALA A 536 -12.64 -2.09 -0.89
C ALA A 536 -12.60 -3.49 -1.55
N VAL A 537 -11.44 -3.87 -2.11
CA VAL A 537 -11.22 -5.16 -2.76
C VAL A 537 -11.32 -6.33 -1.76
N ALA A 538 -10.67 -6.24 -0.62
CA ALA A 538 -10.64 -7.31 0.38
C ALA A 538 -12.01 -7.54 1.06
N TRP A 539 -12.83 -6.49 1.17
CA TRP A 539 -14.17 -6.55 1.76
C TRP A 539 -15.20 -7.24 0.87
N LYS A 540 -15.09 -7.06 -0.45
CA LYS A 540 -16.06 -7.56 -1.44
C LYS A 540 -15.58 -8.77 -2.22
N GLY A 541 -14.28 -8.86 -2.46
CA GLY A 541 -13.66 -9.92 -3.24
C GLY A 541 -13.60 -11.23 -2.46
N ASN A 542 -14.12 -12.29 -3.07
CA ASN A 542 -14.08 -13.65 -2.53
C ASN A 542 -13.56 -14.61 -3.62
N PRO A 543 -12.44 -15.32 -3.37
CA PRO A 543 -11.90 -16.30 -4.33
C PRO A 543 -12.89 -17.36 -4.80
N LYS A 544 -13.86 -17.72 -3.96
CA LYS A 544 -14.90 -18.71 -4.30
C LYS A 544 -15.87 -18.20 -5.36
N ASN A 545 -16.16 -16.91 -5.40
CA ASN A 545 -17.11 -16.33 -6.35
C ASN A 545 -16.58 -16.47 -7.78
N GLY A 546 -15.31 -16.13 -7.99
CA GLY A 546 -14.64 -16.32 -9.28
C GLY A 546 -14.58 -17.80 -9.67
N ALA A 547 -14.27 -18.69 -8.73
CA ALA A 547 -14.23 -20.12 -9.02
C ALA A 547 -15.61 -20.70 -9.38
N ASN A 548 -16.71 -20.29 -8.77
CA ASN A 548 -18.01 -20.93 -9.05
C ASN A 548 -18.56 -20.63 -10.43
N LYS A 549 -18.10 -19.57 -11.11
CA LYS A 549 -18.50 -19.27 -12.48
C LYS A 549 -17.62 -20.03 -13.47
N THR A 550 -18.26 -20.62 -14.49
CA THR A 550 -17.63 -21.49 -15.50
C THR A 550 -17.43 -20.77 -16.80
#